data_AF-U3IU97-F1
#
_entry.id   AF-U3IU97-F1
#
_cell.length_a   1.000
_cell.length_b   1.000
_cell.length_c   1.000
_cell.angle_alpha   90.00
_cell.angle_beta   90.00
_cell.angle_gamma   90.00
#
_symmetry.space_group_name_H-M   'P 1'
#
loop_
_entity.id
_entity.type
_entity.pdbx_description
1 polymer ?
#
loop_
_entity_poly.entity_id
_entity_poly.type
_entity_poly.pdbx_seq_one_letter_code
_entity_poly.pdbx_strand_id
1 'polypeptide(L)'
;ITEMQPVSLHSLSELERASLQELALYQLQEKLLVGDLSLAKDYSPQTFGIPLFQVIANDRAYKQLQETVKSSRRLYWLILYGGRKLRKTKTFMTSPPSQGAMSVDSITDLSDNSSKLLEALQLSHPHELDPRRSLGKKKMLSLNPITWQVPRIVDRCCKHIETYGLQTVGIFRVGSSKKRVQQLREEFDHGLDVFLDEHQSVHDVAALLKEFLRDMSDSLIPRELYAAFLSTASMEVPAQLAVLQLLLFVLPPCHSDTLHRLLRFLSKVAQHAKSSWGPDGQEIPGNKMTVSNLATVFGPNILQKEKPGEKDSGAKDFEDSTAIILVVQRLIEHYQTLFMVSPEMQHDILRRLFQTDPDVIDYLLRRKFNTVLPAAGEVCLLTAGRVS
;
A
#
# COMPACT_ATOMS: atom_id res chain seq x y z
N ILE A 1 -25.61 -5.55 19.50
CA ILE A 1 -25.03 -4.94 18.27
C ILE A 1 -24.60 -3.55 18.69
N THR A 2 -23.43 -3.44 19.31
CA THR A 2 -22.82 -2.16 19.69
C THR A 2 -22.34 -1.51 18.39
N GLU A 3 -22.70 -0.24 18.16
CA GLU A 3 -22.45 0.49 16.91
C GLU A 3 -20.99 0.35 16.43
N MET A 4 -20.76 -0.53 15.46
CA MET A 4 -19.45 -0.66 14.82
C MET A 4 -19.11 0.68 14.16
N GLN A 5 -17.93 1.22 14.44
CA GLN A 5 -17.48 2.46 13.82
C GLN A 5 -16.92 2.19 12.41
N PRO A 6 -16.92 3.18 11.50
CA PRO A 6 -16.22 3.06 10.23
C PRO A 6 -14.72 2.79 10.45
N VAL A 7 -14.17 1.88 9.64
CA VAL A 7 -12.78 1.43 9.80
C VAL A 7 -11.99 1.73 8.53
N SER A 8 -10.73 2.16 8.67
CA SER A 8 -9.88 2.41 7.49
C SER A 8 -9.61 1.12 6.73
N LEU A 9 -9.70 1.17 5.40
CA LEU A 9 -9.37 0.07 4.49
C LEU A 9 -8.01 -0.58 4.78
N HIS A 10 -7.03 0.22 5.23
CA HIS A 10 -5.64 -0.19 5.47
C HIS A 10 -5.46 -0.97 6.78
N SER A 11 -6.46 -0.96 7.66
CA SER A 11 -6.45 -1.73 8.91
C SER A 11 -7.04 -3.13 8.74
N LEU A 12 -7.65 -3.43 7.59
CA LEU A 12 -8.18 -4.74 7.27
C LEU A 12 -7.05 -5.72 6.91
N SER A 13 -7.23 -6.99 7.27
CA SER A 13 -6.36 -8.10 6.87
C SER A 13 -6.46 -8.40 5.36
N GLU A 14 -5.52 -9.19 4.83
CA GLU A 14 -5.58 -9.64 3.43
C GLU A 14 -6.89 -10.36 3.11
N LEU A 15 -7.35 -11.21 4.03
CA LEU A 15 -8.61 -11.94 3.88
C LEU A 15 -9.84 -11.00 3.91
N GLU A 16 -9.88 -10.06 4.85
CA GLU A 16 -10.96 -9.05 4.91
C GLU A 16 -11.00 -8.18 3.64
N ARG A 17 -9.84 -7.77 3.10
CA ARG A 17 -9.77 -7.00 1.84
C ARG A 17 -10.18 -7.82 0.62
N ALA A 18 -9.86 -9.12 0.58
CA ALA A 18 -10.31 -10.00 -0.50
C ALA A 18 -11.83 -10.19 -0.49
N SER A 19 -12.42 -10.41 0.69
CA SER A 19 -13.89 -10.47 0.83
C SER A 19 -14.55 -9.14 0.46
N LEU A 20 -13.95 -8.02 0.85
CA LEU A 20 -14.44 -6.70 0.48
C LEU A 20 -14.40 -6.47 -1.04
N GLN A 21 -13.33 -6.89 -1.72
CA GLN A 21 -13.20 -6.81 -3.19
C GLN A 21 -14.34 -7.55 -3.89
N GLU A 22 -14.66 -8.77 -3.45
CA GLU A 22 -15.74 -9.57 -4.04
C GLU A 22 -17.12 -8.94 -3.81
N LEU A 23 -17.38 -8.41 -2.62
CA LEU A 23 -18.63 -7.70 -2.31
C LEU A 23 -18.75 -6.40 -3.12
N ALA A 24 -17.66 -5.65 -3.25
CA ALA A 24 -17.64 -4.41 -4.03
C ALA A 24 -17.88 -4.69 -5.52
N LEU A 25 -17.30 -5.76 -6.06
CA LEU A 25 -17.53 -6.18 -7.44
C LEU A 25 -19.01 -6.51 -7.69
N TYR A 26 -19.63 -7.27 -6.79
CA TYR A 26 -21.06 -7.60 -6.88
C TYR A 26 -21.94 -6.35 -6.85
N GLN A 27 -21.68 -5.41 -5.92
CA GLN A 27 -22.43 -4.15 -5.85
C GLN A 27 -22.19 -3.24 -7.07
N LEU A 28 -21.00 -3.27 -7.66
CA LEU A 28 -20.70 -2.54 -8.90
C LEU A 28 -21.47 -3.10 -10.08
N GLN A 29 -21.55 -4.43 -10.23
CA GLN A 29 -22.34 -5.08 -11.29
C GLN A 29 -23.83 -4.74 -11.21
N GLU A 30 -24.35 -4.51 -9.99
CA GLU A 30 -25.74 -4.08 -9.79
C GLU A 30 -25.95 -2.60 -10.13
N LYS A 31 -24.98 -1.73 -9.80
CA LYS A 31 -25.09 -0.26 -9.94
C LYS A 31 -24.68 0.27 -11.31
N LEU A 32 -23.73 -0.38 -11.97
CA LEU A 32 -23.25 -0.09 -13.31
C LEU A 32 -23.68 -1.29 -14.16
N LEU A 33 -24.57 -1.07 -15.12
CA LEU A 33 -24.99 -2.06 -16.14
C LEU A 33 -23.81 -2.42 -17.07
N VAL A 34 -22.69 -2.86 -16.50
CA VAL A 34 -21.40 -3.08 -17.17
C VAL A 34 -21.16 -4.58 -17.24
N GLY A 35 -20.96 -5.08 -18.45
CA GLY A 35 -20.66 -6.49 -18.73
C GLY A 35 -19.37 -6.97 -18.05
N ASP A 36 -19.19 -8.30 -18.05
CA ASP A 36 -18.17 -9.04 -17.28
C ASP A 36 -16.79 -8.36 -17.22
N LEU A 37 -16.46 -7.84 -16.03
CA LEU A 37 -15.11 -7.42 -15.66
C LEU A 37 -14.27 -8.67 -15.37
N SER A 38 -13.70 -9.31 -16.40
CA SER A 38 -12.74 -10.40 -16.20
C SER A 38 -11.34 -9.83 -15.89
N LEU A 39 -10.89 -9.95 -14.64
CA LEU A 39 -9.50 -9.68 -14.24
C LEU A 39 -8.58 -10.80 -14.73
N ALA A 40 -7.93 -10.60 -15.88
CA ALA A 40 -6.92 -11.52 -16.40
C ALA A 40 -5.59 -11.40 -15.63
N LYS A 41 -4.90 -12.54 -15.44
CA LYS A 41 -3.55 -12.67 -14.86
C LYS A 41 -2.60 -13.15 -15.94
N ASP A 42 -1.43 -12.51 -16.06
CA ASP A 42 -0.08 -13.10 -16.21
C ASP A 42 0.97 -12.01 -16.54
N TYR A 43 2.18 -12.07 -15.93
CA TYR A 43 3.22 -11.02 -15.97
C TYR A 43 4.67 -11.55 -16.06
N SER A 44 5.59 -10.71 -16.57
CA SER A 44 7.06 -10.88 -16.69
C SER A 44 7.85 -9.71 -16.01
N PRO A 45 9.20 -9.77 -15.80
CA PRO A 45 9.89 -8.94 -14.78
C PRO A 45 10.91 -7.84 -15.27
N GLN A 46 10.53 -6.55 -15.50
CA GLN A 46 11.23 -5.19 -15.56
C GLN A 46 10.87 -3.91 -14.64
N THR A 47 11.58 -3.40 -13.61
CA THR A 47 11.08 -2.36 -12.61
C THR A 47 10.31 -1.12 -13.15
N PHE A 48 10.67 -0.54 -14.30
CA PHE A 48 9.75 0.30 -15.08
C PHE A 48 9.23 -0.54 -16.23
N GLY A 49 7.90 -0.57 -16.40
CA GLY A 49 7.30 -1.60 -17.24
C GLY A 49 7.09 -2.97 -16.55
N ILE A 50 7.07 -3.05 -15.21
CA ILE A 50 6.41 -4.16 -14.45
C ILE A 50 5.27 -3.61 -13.61
N PRO A 51 4.26 -4.44 -13.33
CA PRO A 51 3.39 -4.35 -12.18
C PRO A 51 4.00 -3.75 -10.92
N LEU A 52 3.21 -2.85 -10.34
CA LEU A 52 3.42 -2.24 -9.04
C LEU A 52 3.74 -3.27 -7.93
N PHE A 53 3.11 -4.45 -7.98
CA PHE A 53 3.37 -5.55 -7.03
C PHE A 53 4.84 -6.00 -7.03
N GLN A 54 5.49 -6.09 -8.19
CA GLN A 54 6.87 -6.52 -8.29
C GLN A 54 7.85 -5.43 -7.85
N VAL A 55 7.55 -4.16 -8.11
CA VAL A 55 8.31 -3.03 -7.57
C VAL A 55 8.36 -3.12 -6.03
N ILE A 56 7.22 -3.40 -5.41
CA ILE A 56 7.09 -3.57 -3.96
C ILE A 56 7.83 -4.82 -3.46
N ALA A 57 7.78 -5.92 -4.22
CA ALA A 57 8.54 -7.13 -3.89
C ALA A 57 10.05 -6.88 -3.91
N ASN A 58 10.55 -6.18 -4.94
CA ASN A 58 11.96 -5.79 -5.06
C ASN A 58 12.38 -4.88 -3.89
N ASP A 59 11.53 -3.90 -3.54
CA ASP A 59 11.75 -3.04 -2.38
C ASP A 59 11.82 -3.82 -1.06
N ARG A 60 10.97 -4.82 -0.86
CA ARG A 60 10.98 -5.66 0.36
C ARG A 60 12.26 -6.51 0.42
N ALA A 61 12.61 -7.18 -0.68
CA ALA A 61 13.82 -7.99 -0.78
C ALA A 61 15.09 -7.16 -0.49
N TYR A 62 15.18 -5.95 -1.06
CA TYR A 62 16.31 -5.05 -0.80
C TYR A 62 16.38 -4.58 0.67
N LYS A 63 15.23 -4.36 1.33
CA LYS A 63 15.16 -4.00 2.76
C LYS A 63 15.71 -5.12 3.63
N GLN A 64 15.29 -6.35 3.36
CA GLN A 64 15.79 -7.54 4.05
C GLN A 64 17.29 -7.74 3.84
N LEU A 65 17.80 -7.49 2.62
CA LEU A 65 19.23 -7.51 2.33
C LEU A 65 19.99 -6.44 3.14
N GLN A 66 19.47 -5.21 3.21
CA GLN A 66 20.09 -4.16 4.01
C GLN A 66 20.05 -4.47 5.51
N GLU A 67 18.95 -5.03 6.02
CA GLU A 67 18.82 -5.40 7.44
C GLU A 67 19.73 -6.56 7.81
N THR A 68 19.87 -7.57 6.96
CA THR A 68 20.82 -8.68 7.16
C THR A 68 22.27 -8.19 7.11
N VAL A 69 22.61 -7.27 6.20
CA VAL A 69 23.95 -6.63 6.16
C VAL A 69 24.19 -5.75 7.39
N LYS A 70 23.21 -4.94 7.83
CA LYS A 70 23.30 -4.12 9.06
C LYS A 70 23.42 -4.99 10.31
N SER A 71 22.68 -6.09 10.38
CA SER A 71 22.72 -7.06 11.49
C SER A 71 24.06 -7.80 11.50
N SER A 72 24.59 -8.17 10.33
CA SER A 72 25.93 -8.75 10.19
C SER A 72 27.02 -7.77 10.61
N ARG A 73 26.89 -6.47 10.26
CA ARG A 73 27.80 -5.42 10.74
C ARG A 73 27.71 -5.20 12.24
N ARG A 74 26.51 -5.26 12.83
CA ARG A 74 26.32 -5.21 14.31
C ARG A 74 26.91 -6.42 15.01
N LEU A 75 26.71 -7.63 14.48
CA LEU A 75 27.32 -8.87 14.96
C LEU A 75 28.84 -8.78 14.89
N TYR A 76 29.38 -8.37 13.74
CA TYR A 76 30.81 -8.15 13.56
C TYR A 76 31.36 -7.09 14.53
N TRP A 77 30.63 -6.00 14.76
CA TRP A 77 31.01 -4.96 15.72
C TRP A 77 30.96 -5.46 17.17
N LEU A 78 29.95 -6.27 17.55
CA LEU A 78 29.87 -6.91 18.86
C LEU A 78 31.01 -7.91 19.07
N ILE A 79 31.38 -8.67 18.04
CA ILE A 79 32.52 -9.59 18.06
C ILE A 79 33.84 -8.83 18.23
N LEU A 80 34.02 -7.71 17.53
CA LEU A 80 35.27 -6.94 17.56
C LEU A 80 35.42 -6.00 18.77
N TYR A 81 34.31 -5.42 19.24
CA TYR A 81 34.33 -4.32 20.20
C TYR A 81 33.47 -4.55 21.46
N GLY A 82 32.62 -5.58 21.49
CA GLY A 82 31.73 -5.88 22.62
C GLY A 82 32.38 -6.61 23.80
N GLY A 83 33.66 -6.99 23.69
CA GLY A 83 34.36 -7.79 24.70
C GLY A 83 35.12 -6.99 25.76
N ARG A 84 34.44 -6.27 26.67
CA ARG A 84 35.06 -5.83 27.94
C ARG A 84 34.14 -5.96 29.16
N LYS A 85 33.97 -7.20 29.62
CA LYS A 85 34.19 -7.63 31.02
C LYS A 85 33.76 -9.09 31.18
N LEU A 86 34.74 -9.99 31.20
CA LEU A 86 34.52 -11.33 31.74
C LEU A 86 35.65 -11.61 32.75
N ARG A 87 35.35 -11.44 34.05
CA ARG A 87 36.19 -11.95 35.14
C ARG A 87 35.59 -13.25 35.67
N LYS A 88 36.26 -14.33 35.27
CA LYS A 88 36.46 -15.66 35.89
C LYS A 88 35.66 -16.01 37.15
N THR A 89 34.93 -17.13 37.09
CA THR A 89 35.09 -18.31 37.98
C THR A 89 34.63 -19.58 37.25
N LYS A 90 35.23 -20.71 37.62
CA LYS A 90 35.24 -22.03 36.95
C LYS A 90 34.11 -22.95 37.46
N THR A 91 33.76 -23.91 36.58
CA THR A 91 33.23 -25.27 36.82
C THR A 91 31.86 -25.45 37.47
N PHE A 92 30.86 -25.93 36.69
CA PHE A 92 30.37 -27.32 36.71
C PHE A 92 29.34 -27.55 35.59
N MET A 93 29.36 -28.74 34.97
CA MET A 93 28.31 -29.21 34.06
C MET A 93 27.05 -29.56 34.85
N THR A 94 25.88 -29.04 34.44
CA THR A 94 24.58 -29.74 34.32
C THR A 94 23.46 -28.72 34.07
N SER A 95 22.57 -29.04 33.12
CA SER A 95 21.28 -28.41 32.78
C SER A 95 21.30 -27.04 32.06
N PRO A 96 20.49 -26.87 30.98
CA PRO A 96 20.19 -25.56 30.42
C PRO A 96 19.16 -24.83 31.31
N PRO A 97 19.36 -23.56 31.68
CA PRO A 97 18.31 -22.80 32.33
C PRO A 97 17.34 -22.23 31.29
N SER A 98 16.06 -22.45 31.57
CA SER A 98 14.91 -21.79 30.97
C SER A 98 14.86 -20.30 31.36
N GLN A 99 14.12 -19.52 30.54
CA GLN A 99 13.74 -18.09 30.60
C GLN A 99 14.50 -17.24 29.58
N GLY A 100 13.89 -16.49 28.67
CA GLY A 100 12.51 -16.00 28.46
C GLY A 100 12.67 -14.76 27.55
N ALA A 101 11.79 -14.34 26.64
CA ALA A 101 10.44 -14.69 26.30
C ALA A 101 10.37 -14.73 24.77
N MET A 102 9.96 -15.86 24.20
CA MET A 102 9.58 -15.90 22.79
C MET A 102 8.17 -15.34 22.71
N SER A 103 7.98 -14.28 21.91
CA SER A 103 6.66 -13.88 21.46
C SER A 103 5.97 -15.12 20.88
N VAL A 104 4.70 -15.30 21.21
CA VAL A 104 3.91 -16.48 20.87
C VAL A 104 3.49 -16.40 19.40
N ASP A 105 4.45 -16.45 18.47
CA ASP A 105 4.19 -16.31 17.03
C ASP A 105 5.02 -17.30 16.22
N SER A 106 4.94 -18.59 16.54
CA SER A 106 5.62 -19.64 15.77
C SER A 106 4.84 -20.95 15.79
N ILE A 107 3.63 -20.95 15.22
CA ILE A 107 2.93 -22.20 14.86
C ILE A 107 2.76 -22.37 13.34
N THR A 108 3.09 -21.36 12.51
CA THR A 108 2.97 -21.48 11.04
C THR A 108 4.27 -21.80 10.30
N ASP A 109 5.45 -21.72 10.92
CA ASP A 109 6.73 -21.90 10.21
C ASP A 109 7.26 -23.35 10.19
N LEU A 110 6.52 -24.32 10.73
CA LEU A 110 6.98 -25.72 10.76
C LEU A 110 6.72 -26.50 9.46
N SER A 111 5.93 -25.97 8.50
CA SER A 111 5.70 -26.63 7.19
C SER A 111 6.55 -26.10 6.03
N ASP A 112 7.19 -24.93 6.19
CA ASP A 112 7.91 -24.26 5.10
C ASP A 112 9.41 -24.60 5.06
N ASN A 113 9.99 -25.06 6.17
CA ASN A 113 11.41 -25.41 6.20
C ASN A 113 11.73 -26.73 5.49
N SER A 114 10.82 -27.70 5.47
CA SER A 114 10.98 -28.91 4.65
C SER A 114 10.88 -28.60 3.15
N SER A 115 10.04 -27.63 2.80
CA SER A 115 9.77 -27.21 1.41
C SER A 115 10.97 -26.50 0.78
N LYS A 116 11.61 -25.56 1.49
CA LYS A 116 12.77 -24.80 0.98
C LYS A 116 14.03 -25.66 0.84
N LEU A 117 14.20 -26.66 1.71
CA LEU A 117 15.35 -27.57 1.67
C LEU A 117 15.20 -28.61 0.53
N LEU A 118 13.97 -29.08 0.28
CA LEU A 118 13.63 -29.89 -0.89
C LEU A 118 13.80 -29.12 -2.21
N GLU A 119 13.35 -27.86 -2.25
CA GLU A 119 13.47 -26.98 -3.43
C GLU A 119 14.94 -26.62 -3.72
N ALA A 120 15.76 -26.40 -2.68
CA ALA A 120 17.20 -26.19 -2.82
C ALA A 120 17.95 -27.46 -3.28
N LEU A 121 17.49 -28.66 -2.90
CA LEU A 121 18.06 -29.92 -3.38
C LEU A 121 17.66 -30.24 -4.83
N GLN A 122 16.47 -29.82 -5.28
CA GLN A 122 15.96 -30.06 -6.64
C GLN A 122 16.53 -29.14 -7.73
N LEU A 123 17.24 -28.07 -7.37
CA LEU A 123 17.95 -27.21 -8.33
C LEU A 123 19.27 -27.80 -8.86
N SER A 124 19.61 -29.04 -8.48
CA SER A 124 20.85 -29.71 -8.89
C SER A 124 20.69 -30.71 -10.06
N HIS A 125 19.50 -30.86 -10.64
CA HIS A 125 19.28 -31.70 -11.83
C HIS A 125 18.48 -30.96 -12.94
N PRO A 126 19.10 -30.68 -14.10
CA PRO A 126 18.42 -30.06 -15.23
C PRO A 126 17.94 -31.16 -16.20
N HIS A 127 16.85 -31.86 -15.89
CA HIS A 127 15.99 -32.49 -16.89
C HIS A 127 14.76 -33.11 -16.22
N GLU A 128 13.61 -33.02 -16.92
CA GLU A 128 12.28 -33.57 -16.59
C GLU A 128 11.32 -32.60 -15.87
N LEU A 129 10.75 -31.70 -16.67
CA LEU A 129 9.51 -30.99 -16.34
C LEU A 129 8.32 -31.86 -16.76
N ASP A 130 7.59 -32.40 -15.79
CA ASP A 130 6.27 -33.01 -15.98
C ASP A 130 5.18 -31.93 -15.77
N PRO A 131 4.41 -31.48 -16.79
CA PRO A 131 3.55 -30.29 -16.69
C PRO A 131 2.24 -30.46 -15.89
N ARG A 132 2.03 -31.56 -15.14
CA ARG A 132 0.70 -31.92 -14.62
C ARG A 132 0.50 -31.81 -13.10
N ARG A 133 1.17 -30.89 -12.39
CA ARG A 133 0.96 -30.70 -10.94
C ARG A 133 0.62 -29.28 -10.44
N SER A 134 0.30 -28.32 -11.32
CA SER A 134 -0.06 -26.96 -10.90
C SER A 134 -1.55 -26.71 -10.63
N LEU A 135 -2.41 -27.74 -10.57
CA LEU A 135 -3.79 -27.54 -10.11
C LEU A 135 -3.83 -27.35 -8.58
N GLY A 136 -4.01 -26.10 -8.16
CA GLY A 136 -4.84 -25.80 -6.99
C GLY A 136 -4.15 -25.67 -5.63
N LYS A 137 -2.93 -25.13 -5.55
CA LYS A 137 -2.51 -24.51 -4.27
C LYS A 137 -3.30 -23.21 -4.09
N LYS A 138 -4.47 -23.27 -3.42
CA LYS A 138 -5.14 -22.07 -2.89
C LYS A 138 -4.10 -21.31 -2.07
N LYS A 139 -3.70 -20.13 -2.54
CA LYS A 139 -2.80 -19.24 -1.80
C LYS A 139 -3.49 -18.92 -0.48
N MET A 140 -3.00 -19.46 0.64
CA MET A 140 -3.53 -19.12 1.96
C MET A 140 -3.30 -17.63 2.18
N LEU A 141 -4.39 -16.86 2.28
CA LEU A 141 -4.35 -15.42 2.55
C LEU A 141 -4.03 -15.22 4.04
N SER A 142 -3.20 -14.23 4.36
CA SER A 142 -2.81 -14.01 5.75
C SER A 142 -3.90 -13.27 6.53
N LEU A 143 -4.01 -13.59 7.82
CA LEU A 143 -4.88 -12.87 8.76
C LEU A 143 -4.24 -11.59 9.29
N ASN A 144 -2.97 -11.35 8.94
CA ASN A 144 -2.23 -10.16 9.36
C ASN A 144 -2.69 -8.94 8.58
N PRO A 145 -2.67 -7.74 9.20
CA PRO A 145 -2.81 -6.49 8.46
C PRO A 145 -1.76 -6.46 7.35
N ILE A 146 -2.18 -6.05 6.15
CA ILE A 146 -1.26 -5.95 5.01
C ILE A 146 -0.16 -4.94 5.37
N THR A 147 1.10 -5.34 5.27
CA THR A 147 2.20 -4.36 5.37
C THR A 147 2.09 -3.37 4.20
N TRP A 148 1.96 -2.09 4.53
CA TRP A 148 1.81 -0.95 3.61
C TRP A 148 2.50 -1.14 2.25
N GLN A 149 1.71 -1.29 1.18
CA GLN A 149 2.17 -1.69 -0.16
C GLN A 149 2.42 -0.51 -1.09
N VAL A 150 3.35 0.36 -0.71
CA VAL A 150 3.71 1.55 -1.49
C VAL A 150 5.17 1.52 -1.91
N PRO A 151 5.51 1.73 -3.20
CA PRO A 151 6.88 1.82 -3.65
C PRO A 151 7.69 2.89 -2.91
N ARG A 152 8.96 2.59 -2.65
CA ARG A 152 9.88 3.53 -1.98
C ARG A 152 10.02 4.83 -2.75
N ILE A 153 10.07 4.79 -4.08
CA ILE A 153 10.16 5.99 -4.92
C ILE A 153 9.00 6.95 -4.65
N VAL A 154 7.76 6.43 -4.62
CA VAL A 154 6.57 7.23 -4.31
C VAL A 154 6.66 7.81 -2.91
N ASP A 155 6.96 6.99 -1.91
CA ASP A 155 7.01 7.47 -0.52
C ASP A 155 8.13 8.50 -0.29
N ARG A 156 9.31 8.29 -0.88
CA ARG A 156 10.45 9.22 -0.78
C ARG A 156 10.18 10.54 -1.48
N CYS A 157 9.68 10.50 -2.72
CA CYS A 157 9.33 11.72 -3.44
C CYS A 157 8.26 12.52 -2.69
N CYS A 158 7.19 11.87 -2.22
CA CYS A 158 6.16 12.54 -1.42
C CYS A 158 6.73 13.13 -0.14
N LYS A 159 7.54 12.38 0.63
CA LYS A 159 8.17 12.89 1.86
C LYS A 159 9.07 14.09 1.61
N HIS A 160 9.95 14.02 0.60
CA HIS A 160 10.84 15.13 0.28
C HIS A 160 10.06 16.40 -0.10
N ILE A 161 9.01 16.29 -0.93
CA ILE A 161 8.19 17.46 -1.29
C ILE A 161 7.36 17.97 -0.10
N GLU A 162 6.89 17.08 0.79
CA GLU A 162 6.23 17.48 2.02
C GLU A 162 7.15 18.23 2.98
N THR A 163 8.45 17.93 2.98
CA THR A 163 9.43 18.57 3.85
C THR A 163 9.93 19.89 3.27
N TYR A 164 10.24 19.94 1.98
CA TYR A 164 10.96 21.06 1.36
C TYR A 164 10.15 21.84 0.32
N GLY A 165 9.07 21.26 -0.21
CA GLY A 165 8.40 21.75 -1.42
C GLY A 165 6.99 22.31 -1.24
N LEU A 166 6.42 22.28 -0.02
CA LEU A 166 5.01 22.66 0.19
C LEU A 166 4.69 24.12 -0.13
N GLN A 167 5.67 25.02 0.00
CA GLN A 167 5.52 26.44 -0.33
C GLN A 167 6.11 26.81 -1.70
N THR A 168 6.58 25.83 -2.47
CA THR A 168 7.16 26.09 -3.80
C THR A 168 6.05 26.40 -4.80
N VAL A 169 6.02 27.64 -5.28
CA VAL A 169 5.03 28.10 -6.25
C VAL A 169 5.06 27.24 -7.52
N GLY A 170 3.90 26.73 -7.91
CA GLY A 170 3.73 25.92 -9.11
C GLY A 170 4.41 24.55 -9.06
N ILE A 171 4.61 23.98 -7.87
CA ILE A 171 5.08 22.59 -7.71
C ILE A 171 4.26 21.64 -8.60
N PHE A 172 4.91 20.68 -9.29
CA PHE A 172 4.36 19.84 -10.37
C PHE A 172 4.04 20.51 -11.71
N ARG A 173 3.91 21.84 -11.78
CA ARG A 173 3.64 22.57 -13.04
C ARG A 173 4.89 23.19 -13.65
N VAL A 174 5.77 23.74 -12.82
CA VAL A 174 7.03 24.35 -13.26
C VAL A 174 7.98 23.29 -13.82
N GLY A 175 8.76 23.65 -14.84
CA GLY A 175 9.70 22.77 -15.52
C GLY A 175 10.84 22.29 -14.62
N SER A 176 11.39 21.13 -14.96
CA SER A 176 12.51 20.48 -14.26
C SER A 176 13.70 20.26 -15.20
N SER A 177 14.86 19.90 -14.64
CA SER A 177 16.03 19.54 -15.42
C SER A 177 15.94 18.08 -15.87
N LYS A 178 15.68 17.85 -17.16
CA LYS A 178 15.60 16.50 -17.75
C LYS A 178 16.80 15.62 -17.41
N LYS A 179 18.01 16.20 -17.44
CA LYS A 179 19.25 15.49 -17.11
C LYS A 179 19.27 15.00 -15.66
N ARG A 180 18.88 15.85 -14.70
CA ARG A 180 18.86 15.48 -13.27
C ARG A 180 17.74 14.50 -12.95
N VAL A 181 16.58 14.65 -13.59
CA VAL A 181 15.46 13.69 -13.46
C VAL A 181 15.88 12.31 -13.98
N GLN A 182 16.52 12.25 -15.15
CA GLN A 182 17.03 11.01 -15.71
C GLN A 182 18.07 10.34 -14.82
N GLN A 183 18.99 11.12 -14.23
CA GLN A 183 19.95 10.62 -13.27
C GLN A 183 19.25 10.00 -12.04
N LEU A 184 18.28 10.71 -11.43
CA LEU A 184 17.52 10.18 -10.30
C LEU A 184 16.78 8.89 -10.67
N ARG A 185 16.19 8.83 -11.87
CA ARG A 185 15.53 7.64 -12.40
C ARG A 185 16.49 6.46 -12.44
N GLU A 186 17.67 6.65 -13.05
CA GLU A 186 18.71 5.62 -13.11
C GLU A 186 19.14 5.16 -11.72
N GLU A 187 19.31 6.07 -10.75
CA GLU A 187 19.68 5.70 -9.38
C GLU A 187 18.61 4.81 -8.71
N PHE A 188 17.32 5.13 -8.90
CA PHE A 188 16.22 4.29 -8.43
C PHE A 188 16.15 2.94 -9.16
N ASP A 189 16.39 2.93 -10.47
CA ASP A 189 16.39 1.72 -11.31
C ASP A 189 17.45 0.70 -10.91
N HIS A 190 18.64 1.18 -10.54
CA HIS A 190 19.74 0.35 -10.04
C HIS A 190 19.51 -0.12 -8.59
N GLY A 191 18.37 0.22 -7.97
CA GLY A 191 18.05 -0.14 -6.59
C GLY A 191 18.97 0.55 -5.58
N LEU A 192 19.57 1.69 -5.94
CA LEU A 192 20.40 2.45 -5.02
C LEU A 192 19.54 3.10 -3.94
N ASP A 193 20.14 3.28 -2.77
CA ASP A 193 19.50 3.98 -1.66
C ASP A 193 19.53 5.49 -1.91
N VAL A 194 18.65 5.98 -2.81
CA VAL A 194 18.61 7.39 -3.23
C VAL A 194 18.22 8.29 -2.06
N PHE A 195 19.17 9.10 -1.59
CA PHE A 195 18.95 10.04 -0.50
C PHE A 195 18.52 11.40 -1.07
N LEU A 196 17.26 11.77 -0.85
CA LEU A 196 16.71 13.06 -1.28
C LEU A 196 16.85 14.09 -0.14
N ASP A 197 18.01 14.74 -0.07
CA ASP A 197 18.30 15.79 0.91
C ASP A 197 17.72 17.16 0.52
N GLU A 198 18.01 18.20 1.31
CA GLU A 198 17.54 19.57 1.06
C GLU A 198 18.15 20.24 -0.18
N HIS A 199 19.26 19.72 -0.70
CA HIS A 199 19.93 20.27 -1.88
C HIS A 199 19.30 19.76 -3.19
N GLN A 200 18.56 18.66 -3.12
CA GLN A 200 17.85 18.15 -4.27
C GLN A 200 16.71 19.08 -4.68
N SER A 201 16.60 19.37 -5.98
CA SER A 201 15.56 20.26 -6.49
C SER A 201 14.18 19.61 -6.39
N VAL A 202 13.27 20.26 -5.67
CA VAL A 202 11.86 19.83 -5.53
C VAL A 202 11.13 19.69 -6.86
N HIS A 203 11.50 20.48 -7.88
CA HIS A 203 10.92 20.39 -9.22
C HIS A 203 11.36 19.13 -9.96
N ASP A 204 12.61 18.69 -9.77
CA ASP A 204 13.09 17.43 -10.35
C ASP A 204 12.45 16.23 -9.67
N VAL A 205 12.34 16.25 -8.34
CA VAL A 205 11.67 15.18 -7.58
C VAL A 205 10.17 15.11 -7.94
N ALA A 206 9.53 16.26 -8.13
CA ALA A 206 8.15 16.35 -8.60
C ALA A 206 7.98 15.79 -10.01
N ALA A 207 8.94 16.05 -10.91
CA ALA A 207 8.95 15.48 -12.25
C ALA A 207 9.16 13.96 -12.21
N LEU A 208 10.14 13.49 -11.44
CA LEU A 208 10.41 12.06 -11.24
C LEU A 208 9.17 11.29 -10.76
N LEU A 209 8.44 11.82 -9.77
CA LEU A 209 7.21 11.21 -9.29
C LEU A 209 6.15 11.08 -10.39
N LYS A 210 5.99 12.12 -11.22
CA LYS A 210 5.05 12.08 -12.36
C LYS A 210 5.50 11.07 -13.41
N GLU A 211 6.79 11.04 -13.75
CA GLU A 211 7.34 10.10 -14.72
C GLU A 211 7.20 8.65 -14.24
N PHE A 212 7.47 8.38 -12.96
CA PHE A 212 7.24 7.06 -12.38
C PHE A 212 5.79 6.62 -12.59
N LEU A 213 4.81 7.43 -12.19
CA LEU A 213 3.39 7.08 -12.33
C LEU A 213 2.96 6.89 -13.79
N ARG A 214 3.50 7.72 -14.69
CA ARG A 214 3.18 7.68 -16.11
C ARG A 214 3.75 6.46 -16.83
N ASP A 215 4.98 6.08 -16.49
CA ASP A 215 5.76 5.07 -17.21
C ASP A 215 5.64 3.66 -16.59
N MET A 216 4.77 3.45 -15.60
CA MET A 216 4.46 2.09 -15.09
C MET A 216 3.83 1.22 -16.19
N SER A 217 4.04 -0.12 -16.16
CA SER A 217 3.44 -1.03 -17.16
C SER A 217 1.93 -0.89 -17.22
N ASP A 218 1.34 -0.83 -16.04
CA ASP A 218 -0.07 -0.65 -15.81
C ASP A 218 -0.22 0.66 -15.07
N SER A 219 -1.14 1.49 -15.58
CA SER A 219 -1.48 2.75 -14.95
C SER A 219 -1.89 2.54 -13.49
N LEU A 220 -1.67 3.55 -12.64
CA LEU A 220 -1.95 3.42 -11.21
C LEU A 220 -3.39 2.97 -10.95
N ILE A 221 -4.34 3.52 -11.70
CA ILE A 221 -5.65 2.93 -11.89
C ILE A 221 -5.57 2.01 -13.12
N PRO A 222 -5.81 0.69 -12.95
CA PRO A 222 -5.77 -0.29 -14.05
C PRO A 222 -6.70 0.09 -15.20
N ARG A 223 -6.28 -0.21 -16.43
CA ARG A 223 -6.95 0.24 -17.67
C ARG A 223 -8.33 -0.40 -17.83
N GLU A 224 -8.50 -1.60 -17.29
CA GLU A 224 -9.77 -2.33 -17.24
C GLU A 224 -10.85 -1.55 -16.48
N LEU A 225 -10.45 -0.72 -15.51
CA LEU A 225 -11.35 0.12 -14.73
C LEU A 225 -11.49 1.53 -15.32
N TYR A 226 -10.75 1.89 -16.38
CA TYR A 226 -10.74 3.23 -16.96
C TYR A 226 -12.15 3.72 -17.29
N ALA A 227 -12.91 2.94 -18.06
CA ALA A 227 -14.27 3.29 -18.45
C ALA A 227 -15.21 3.45 -17.24
N ALA A 228 -15.08 2.57 -16.23
CA ALA A 228 -15.90 2.60 -15.03
C ALA A 228 -15.61 3.85 -14.17
N PHE A 229 -14.35 4.28 -14.07
CA PHE A 229 -14.01 5.54 -13.42
C PHE A 229 -14.55 6.74 -14.20
N LEU A 230 -14.39 6.77 -15.53
CA LEU A 230 -14.89 7.87 -16.37
C LEU A 230 -16.41 8.01 -16.31
N SER A 231 -17.16 6.91 -16.30
CA SER A 231 -18.63 6.96 -16.21
C SER A 231 -19.13 7.65 -14.95
N THR A 232 -18.32 7.66 -13.87
CA THR A 232 -18.69 8.37 -12.63
C THR A 232 -18.69 9.90 -12.79
N ALA A 233 -18.02 10.46 -13.80
CA ALA A 233 -17.93 11.90 -14.00
C ALA A 233 -19.30 12.56 -14.27
N SER A 234 -20.23 11.79 -14.87
CA SER A 234 -21.58 12.26 -15.22
C SER A 234 -22.62 12.00 -14.12
N MET A 235 -22.21 11.41 -12.98
CA MET A 235 -23.12 11.07 -11.87
C MET A 235 -23.26 12.24 -10.89
N GLU A 236 -24.38 12.29 -10.18
CA GLU A 236 -24.54 13.21 -9.04
C GLU A 236 -23.57 12.88 -7.91
N VAL A 237 -23.10 13.90 -7.18
CA VAL A 237 -22.01 13.77 -6.19
C VAL A 237 -22.21 12.63 -5.18
N PRO A 238 -23.39 12.44 -4.54
CA PRO A 238 -23.56 11.34 -3.59
C PRO A 238 -23.40 9.95 -4.23
N ALA A 239 -24.00 9.76 -5.41
CA ALA A 239 -23.91 8.51 -6.16
C ALA A 239 -22.49 8.28 -6.70
N GLN A 240 -21.87 9.34 -7.21
CA GLN A 240 -20.48 9.36 -7.68
C GLN A 240 -19.52 8.88 -6.59
N LEU A 241 -19.62 9.43 -5.37
CA LEU A 241 -18.75 9.03 -4.27
C LEU A 241 -18.97 7.58 -3.84
N ALA A 242 -20.21 7.10 -3.83
CA ALA A 242 -20.51 5.70 -3.53
C ALA A 242 -19.90 4.75 -4.56
N VAL A 243 -20.01 5.06 -5.86
CA VAL A 243 -19.42 4.23 -6.93
C VAL A 243 -17.89 4.31 -6.92
N LEU A 244 -17.31 5.50 -6.75
CA LEU A 244 -15.86 5.67 -6.63
C LEU A 244 -15.29 4.87 -5.46
N GLN A 245 -15.98 4.83 -4.32
CA GLN A 245 -15.57 4.03 -3.18
C GLN A 245 -15.54 2.53 -3.51
N LEU A 246 -16.57 2.01 -4.19
CA LEU A 246 -16.58 0.60 -4.61
C LEU A 246 -15.46 0.29 -5.61
N LEU A 247 -15.21 1.19 -6.57
CA LEU A 247 -14.09 1.04 -7.52
C LEU A 247 -12.74 0.99 -6.80
N LEU A 248 -12.54 1.83 -5.77
CA LEU A 248 -11.33 1.81 -4.95
C LEU A 248 -11.18 0.52 -4.13
N PHE A 249 -12.29 -0.11 -3.73
CA PHE A 249 -12.28 -1.40 -3.04
C PHE A 249 -11.92 -2.54 -3.98
N VAL A 250 -12.31 -2.50 -5.25
CA VAL A 250 -11.95 -3.49 -6.28
C VAL A 250 -10.47 -3.42 -6.67
N LEU A 251 -9.83 -2.26 -6.54
CA LEU A 251 -8.41 -2.11 -6.89
C LEU A 251 -7.53 -3.15 -6.17
N PRO A 252 -6.49 -3.68 -6.85
CA PRO A 252 -5.50 -4.52 -6.19
C PRO A 252 -4.87 -3.77 -4.99
N PRO A 253 -4.54 -4.46 -3.88
CA PRO A 253 -4.12 -3.78 -2.65
C PRO A 253 -2.92 -2.83 -2.83
N CYS A 254 -1.93 -3.20 -3.65
CA CYS A 254 -0.79 -2.32 -3.95
C CYS A 254 -1.18 -1.04 -4.70
N HIS A 255 -2.10 -1.14 -5.67
CA HIS A 255 -2.62 0.02 -6.41
C HIS A 255 -3.45 0.92 -5.48
N SER A 256 -4.31 0.32 -4.65
CA SER A 256 -5.12 1.01 -3.66
C SER A 256 -4.27 1.78 -2.64
N ASP A 257 -3.27 1.12 -2.03
CA ASP A 257 -2.38 1.73 -1.02
C ASP A 257 -1.52 2.86 -1.64
N THR A 258 -1.00 2.65 -2.85
CA THR A 258 -0.18 3.65 -3.56
C THR A 258 -1.02 4.87 -3.96
N LEU A 259 -2.24 4.64 -4.44
CA LEU A 259 -3.19 5.69 -4.74
C LEU A 259 -3.59 6.46 -3.47
N HIS A 260 -3.83 5.77 -2.35
CA HIS A 260 -4.11 6.44 -1.08
C HIS A 260 -2.96 7.34 -0.63
N ARG A 261 -1.70 6.86 -0.67
CA ARG A 261 -0.53 7.66 -0.33
C ARG A 261 -0.43 8.92 -1.19
N LEU A 262 -0.66 8.77 -2.49
CA LEU A 262 -0.62 9.85 -3.46
C LEU A 262 -1.74 10.87 -3.20
N LEU A 263 -3.00 10.42 -3.07
CA LEU A 263 -4.13 11.32 -2.86
C LEU A 263 -4.02 12.11 -1.54
N ARG A 264 -3.57 11.45 -0.46
CA ARG A 264 -3.26 12.11 0.81
C ARG A 264 -2.20 13.20 0.64
N PHE A 265 -1.14 12.88 -0.10
CA PHE A 265 -0.07 13.82 -0.41
C PHE A 265 -0.57 15.02 -1.23
N LEU A 266 -1.32 14.78 -2.31
CA LEU A 266 -1.88 15.82 -3.16
C LEU A 266 -2.86 16.73 -2.40
N SER A 267 -3.68 16.15 -1.53
CA SER A 267 -4.57 16.91 -0.64
C SER A 267 -3.77 17.83 0.27
N LYS A 268 -2.66 17.35 0.85
CA LYS A 268 -1.75 18.17 1.67
C LYS A 268 -1.09 19.30 0.88
N VAL A 269 -0.65 19.06 -0.36
CA VAL A 269 -0.13 20.11 -1.26
C VAL A 269 -1.22 21.16 -1.53
N ALA A 270 -2.45 20.72 -1.83
CA ALA A 270 -3.57 21.62 -2.10
C ALA A 270 -3.96 22.50 -0.90
N GLN A 271 -3.81 22.01 0.32
CA GLN A 271 -4.05 22.79 1.54
C GLN A 271 -3.11 24.00 1.66
N HIS A 272 -1.92 23.94 1.03
CA HIS A 272 -0.93 25.02 1.00
C HIS A 272 -1.05 25.89 -0.27
N ALA A 273 -2.15 25.79 -1.03
CA ALA A 273 -2.31 26.54 -2.27
C ALA A 273 -2.49 28.05 -2.06
N LYS A 274 -3.18 28.44 -0.99
CA LYS A 274 -3.42 29.86 -0.64
C LYS A 274 -2.29 30.37 0.25
N SER A 275 -2.00 31.68 0.18
CA SER A 275 -1.09 32.30 1.12
C SER A 275 -1.65 32.17 2.54
N SER A 276 -0.76 31.95 3.51
CA SER A 276 -1.08 31.86 4.93
C SER A 276 -0.26 32.87 5.71
N TRP A 277 -0.67 33.19 6.93
CA TRP A 277 0.05 34.14 7.78
C TRP A 277 0.84 33.38 8.85
N GLY A 278 2.12 33.73 9.00
CA GLY A 278 2.97 33.23 10.05
C GLY A 278 2.58 33.78 11.44
N PRO A 279 3.06 33.16 12.52
CA PRO A 279 2.82 33.64 13.90
C PRO A 279 3.42 35.03 14.17
N ASP A 280 4.35 35.49 13.35
CA ASP A 280 4.98 36.80 13.36
C ASP A 280 4.28 37.84 12.46
N GLY A 281 3.15 37.47 11.83
CA GLY A 281 2.41 38.33 10.92
C GLY A 281 3.01 38.43 9.52
N GLN A 282 4.03 37.63 9.18
CA GLN A 282 4.58 37.59 7.82
C GLN A 282 3.69 36.76 6.89
N GLU A 283 3.51 37.23 5.65
CA GLU A 283 2.82 36.45 4.63
C GLU A 283 3.72 35.30 4.15
N ILE A 284 3.25 34.07 4.30
CA ILE A 284 3.85 32.88 3.73
C ILE A 284 3.17 32.64 2.38
N PRO A 285 3.90 32.76 1.25
CA PRO A 285 3.31 32.62 -0.06
C PRO A 285 2.88 31.16 -0.30
N GLY A 286 1.61 30.96 -0.66
CA GLY A 286 1.10 29.64 -1.00
C GLY A 286 1.60 29.14 -2.36
N ASN A 287 1.64 27.82 -2.53
CA ASN A 287 2.16 27.17 -3.73
C ASN A 287 1.29 27.33 -5.00
N LYS A 288 0.08 27.91 -4.88
CA LYS A 288 -0.90 28.13 -5.97
C LYS A 288 -1.42 26.87 -6.68
N MET A 289 -1.15 25.68 -6.15
CA MET A 289 -1.59 24.40 -6.70
C MET A 289 -2.87 23.92 -6.02
N THR A 290 -4.02 24.39 -6.49
CA THR A 290 -5.34 23.91 -6.04
C THR A 290 -5.60 22.46 -6.42
N VAL A 291 -6.63 21.84 -5.82
CA VAL A 291 -7.05 20.47 -6.17
C VAL A 291 -7.28 20.33 -7.68
N SER A 292 -8.00 21.26 -8.31
CA SER A 292 -8.26 21.24 -9.75
C SER A 292 -6.98 21.32 -10.59
N ASN A 293 -6.00 22.15 -10.17
CA ASN A 293 -4.70 22.24 -10.84
C ASN A 293 -3.92 20.92 -10.71
N LEU A 294 -3.92 20.31 -9.53
CA LEU A 294 -3.28 19.02 -9.30
C LEU A 294 -3.97 17.89 -10.06
N ALA A 295 -5.30 17.87 -10.13
CA ALA A 295 -6.07 16.90 -10.91
C ALA A 295 -5.77 17.02 -12.41
N THR A 296 -5.63 18.24 -12.92
CA THR A 296 -5.20 18.49 -14.30
C THR A 296 -3.81 17.91 -14.59
N VAL A 297 -2.87 18.05 -13.64
CA VAL A 297 -1.51 17.54 -13.81
C VAL A 297 -1.45 16.02 -13.63
N PHE A 298 -2.11 15.45 -12.62
CA PHE A 298 -1.99 14.04 -12.26
C PHE A 298 -2.97 13.11 -12.98
N GLY A 299 -4.12 13.62 -13.40
CA GLY A 299 -5.14 12.90 -14.17
C GLY A 299 -4.57 12.00 -15.27
N PRO A 300 -3.85 12.55 -16.27
CA PRO A 300 -3.29 11.76 -17.36
C PRO A 300 -2.14 10.84 -16.94
N ASN A 301 -1.57 10.99 -15.73
CA ASN A 301 -0.49 10.12 -15.25
C ASN A 301 -1.03 8.90 -14.49
N ILE A 302 -2.19 9.02 -13.83
CA ILE A 302 -2.75 7.93 -12.99
C ILE A 302 -3.92 7.18 -13.65
N LEU A 303 -4.55 7.77 -14.67
CA LEU A 303 -5.69 7.21 -15.39
C LEU A 303 -5.43 7.32 -16.89
N GLN A 304 -4.93 6.22 -17.48
CA GLN A 304 -4.53 6.16 -18.88
C GLN A 304 -5.39 5.16 -19.65
N LYS A 305 -5.82 5.54 -20.85
CA LYS A 305 -6.57 4.66 -21.77
C LYS A 305 -5.64 3.61 -22.40
N GLU A 306 -4.54 4.06 -23.00
CA GLU A 306 -3.64 3.23 -23.84
C GLU A 306 -2.25 3.04 -23.25
N LYS A 307 -1.62 1.89 -23.54
CA LYS A 307 -0.27 1.56 -23.03
C LYS A 307 0.77 2.57 -23.50
N PRO A 308 1.85 2.80 -22.73
CA PRO A 308 2.92 3.70 -23.14
C PRO A 308 3.57 3.15 -24.42
N GLY A 309 3.39 3.83 -25.56
CA GLY A 309 4.01 3.47 -26.85
C GLY A 309 3.05 2.89 -27.90
N GLU A 310 1.85 2.46 -27.51
CA GLU A 310 0.75 2.23 -28.44
C GLU A 310 0.14 3.61 -28.75
N LYS A 311 0.55 4.23 -29.86
CA LYS A 311 -0.13 5.40 -30.39
C LYS A 311 -1.21 4.89 -31.32
N ASP A 312 -2.42 4.69 -30.83
CA ASP A 312 -3.52 4.73 -31.77
C ASP A 312 -3.84 6.19 -32.09
N SER A 313 -4.14 6.43 -33.35
CA SER A 313 -4.26 7.76 -33.94
C SER A 313 -5.64 8.36 -33.61
N GLY A 314 -6.03 8.32 -32.35
CA GLY A 314 -7.29 8.90 -31.86
C GLY A 314 -7.02 10.26 -31.24
N ALA A 315 -7.71 11.30 -31.71
CA ALA A 315 -7.77 12.57 -31.01
C ALA A 315 -8.04 12.29 -29.52
N LYS A 316 -7.24 12.87 -28.60
CA LYS A 316 -7.60 12.88 -27.18
C LYS A 316 -9.01 13.45 -27.09
N ASP A 317 -9.99 12.62 -26.73
CA ASP A 317 -11.33 13.11 -26.50
C ASP A 317 -11.23 14.18 -25.42
N PHE A 318 -11.57 15.41 -25.80
CA PHE A 318 -11.54 16.55 -24.89
C PHE A 318 -12.51 16.30 -23.71
N GLU A 319 -13.59 15.57 -23.99
CA GLU A 319 -14.55 15.08 -23.01
C GLU A 319 -13.91 14.11 -22.01
N ASP A 320 -13.17 13.09 -22.47
CA ASP A 320 -12.41 12.17 -21.62
C ASP A 320 -11.44 12.93 -20.71
N SER A 321 -10.71 13.91 -21.25
CA SER A 321 -9.76 14.72 -20.47
C SER A 321 -10.46 15.49 -19.35
N THR A 322 -11.65 16.04 -19.62
CA THR A 322 -12.45 16.75 -18.63
C THR A 322 -13.00 15.79 -17.57
N ALA A 323 -13.51 14.62 -17.98
CA ALA A 323 -14.01 13.59 -17.08
C ALA A 323 -12.91 13.07 -16.14
N ILE A 324 -11.71 12.80 -16.67
CA ILE A 324 -10.54 12.39 -15.87
C ILE A 324 -10.24 13.44 -14.79
N ILE A 325 -10.21 14.73 -15.15
CA ILE A 325 -9.93 15.81 -14.20
C ILE A 325 -10.97 15.83 -13.08
N LEU A 326 -12.27 15.72 -13.42
CA LEU A 326 -13.36 15.70 -12.44
C LEU A 326 -13.25 14.52 -11.48
N VAL A 327 -13.00 13.31 -12.01
CA VAL A 327 -12.82 12.10 -11.21
C VAL A 327 -11.66 12.26 -10.24
N VAL A 328 -10.49 12.69 -10.73
CA VAL A 328 -9.30 12.85 -9.88
C VAL A 328 -9.47 13.97 -8.86
N GLN A 329 -10.18 15.05 -9.22
CA GLN A 329 -10.53 16.11 -8.27
C GLN A 329 -11.36 15.55 -7.10
N ARG A 330 -12.39 14.74 -7.39
CA ARG A 330 -13.21 14.09 -6.35
C ARG A 330 -12.42 13.11 -5.50
N LEU A 331 -11.52 12.34 -6.11
CA LEU A 331 -10.61 11.44 -5.39
C LEU A 331 -9.72 12.22 -4.40
N ILE A 332 -9.17 13.37 -4.80
CA ILE A 332 -8.31 14.18 -3.93
C ILE A 332 -9.13 14.87 -2.82
N GLU A 333 -10.31 15.40 -3.13
CA GLU A 333 -11.19 16.08 -2.16
C GLU A 333 -11.69 15.12 -1.07
N HIS A 334 -12.07 13.89 -1.46
CA HIS A 334 -12.75 12.95 -0.59
C HIS A 334 -11.90 11.73 -0.20
N TYR A 335 -10.58 11.77 -0.38
CA TYR A 335 -9.70 10.62 -0.10
C TYR A 335 -9.84 10.07 1.33
N GLN A 336 -10.19 10.92 2.31
CA GLN A 336 -10.35 10.46 3.70
C GLN A 336 -11.57 9.57 3.86
N THR A 337 -12.71 9.93 3.25
CA THR A 337 -13.97 9.18 3.38
C THR A 337 -14.01 7.99 2.44
N LEU A 338 -13.47 8.14 1.23
CA LEU A 338 -13.47 7.10 0.20
C LEU A 338 -12.73 5.81 0.62
N PHE A 339 -11.71 5.94 1.48
CA PHE A 339 -10.92 4.79 1.99
C PHE A 339 -11.41 4.27 3.35
N MET A 340 -12.60 4.65 3.79
CA MET A 340 -13.25 4.13 5.00
C MET A 340 -14.28 3.09 4.63
N VAL A 341 -14.29 1.97 5.35
CA VAL A 341 -15.25 0.89 5.19
C VAL A 341 -16.38 1.10 6.19
N SER A 342 -17.60 1.26 5.67
CA SER A 342 -18.78 1.51 6.49
C SER A 342 -19.09 0.33 7.41
N PRO A 343 -19.83 0.55 8.51
CA PRO A 343 -20.23 -0.52 9.40
C PRO A 343 -21.01 -1.61 8.67
N GLU A 344 -21.89 -1.26 7.74
CA GLU A 344 -22.71 -2.21 6.96
C GLU A 344 -21.82 -3.14 6.14
N MET A 345 -20.85 -2.57 5.41
CA MET A 345 -19.88 -3.35 4.64
C MET A 345 -19.02 -4.25 5.53
N GLN A 346 -18.66 -3.81 6.73
CA GLN A 346 -17.94 -4.66 7.69
C GLN A 346 -18.78 -5.85 8.15
N HIS A 347 -20.08 -5.66 8.38
CA HIS A 347 -20.98 -6.76 8.72
C HIS A 347 -21.12 -7.76 7.56
N ASP A 348 -21.21 -7.27 6.32
CA ASP A 348 -21.30 -8.14 5.15
C ASP A 348 -20.02 -8.95 4.93
N ILE A 349 -18.84 -8.35 5.14
CA ILE A 349 -17.55 -9.08 5.16
C ILE A 349 -17.59 -10.18 6.21
N LEU A 350 -17.95 -9.86 7.46
CA LEU A 350 -17.99 -10.84 8.55
C LEU A 350 -18.99 -11.97 8.28
N ARG A 351 -20.17 -11.64 7.72
CA ARG A 351 -21.19 -12.64 7.34
C ARG A 351 -20.67 -13.58 6.25
N ARG A 352 -19.97 -13.05 5.23
CA ARG A 352 -19.37 -13.85 4.16
C ARG A 352 -18.27 -14.75 4.69
N LEU A 353 -17.38 -14.21 5.52
CA LEU A 353 -16.34 -14.99 6.19
C LEU A 353 -16.95 -16.11 7.04
N PHE A 354 -18.12 -15.89 7.67
CA PHE A 354 -18.82 -16.92 8.46
C PHE A 354 -19.27 -18.11 7.65
N GLN A 355 -19.63 -17.87 6.39
CA GLN A 355 -20.07 -18.92 5.49
C GLN A 355 -18.90 -19.67 4.84
N THR A 356 -17.73 -19.02 4.72
CA THR A 356 -16.59 -19.54 3.95
C THR A 356 -15.49 -20.12 4.83
N ASP A 357 -15.12 -19.44 5.91
CA ASP A 357 -14.00 -19.78 6.81
C ASP A 357 -14.39 -19.55 8.30
N PRO A 358 -15.21 -20.42 8.91
CA PRO A 358 -15.73 -20.22 10.27
C PRO A 358 -14.62 -20.17 11.35
N ASP A 359 -13.53 -20.93 11.17
CA ASP A 359 -12.41 -20.99 12.12
C ASP A 359 -11.62 -19.66 12.19
N VAL A 360 -11.68 -18.85 11.14
CA VAL A 360 -10.97 -17.57 11.05
C VAL A 360 -11.69 -16.46 11.83
N ILE A 361 -12.99 -16.59 12.01
CA ILE A 361 -13.81 -15.53 12.61
C ILE A 361 -13.61 -15.41 14.10
N ASP A 362 -13.44 -16.53 14.80
CA ASP A 362 -13.18 -16.45 16.24
C ASP A 362 -11.87 -15.66 16.49
N TYR A 363 -10.87 -15.83 15.62
CA TYR A 363 -9.64 -15.02 15.64
C TYR A 363 -9.90 -13.54 15.31
N LEU A 364 -10.63 -13.23 14.23
CA LEU A 364 -10.92 -11.85 13.82
C LEU A 364 -11.79 -11.09 14.84
N LEU A 365 -12.79 -11.77 15.42
CA LEU A 365 -13.63 -11.22 16.47
C LEU A 365 -12.80 -10.97 17.74
N ARG A 366 -12.00 -11.94 18.21
CA ARG A 366 -11.08 -11.72 19.34
C ARG A 366 -10.16 -10.53 19.08
N ARG A 367 -9.60 -10.39 17.88
CA ARG A 367 -8.76 -9.23 17.52
C ARG A 367 -9.52 -7.90 17.58
N LYS A 368 -10.72 -7.83 17.00
CA LYS A 368 -11.54 -6.60 16.95
C LYS A 368 -12.13 -6.22 18.32
N PHE A 369 -12.41 -7.20 19.19
CA PHE A 369 -13.00 -6.98 20.51
C PHE A 369 -11.96 -6.84 21.64
N ASN A 370 -10.76 -7.42 21.52
CA ASN A 370 -9.69 -7.21 22.50
C ASN A 370 -9.08 -5.80 22.46
N THR A 371 -9.25 -5.05 21.37
CA THR A 371 -8.85 -3.63 21.30
C THR A 371 -9.83 -2.68 21.98
N VAL A 372 -11.00 -3.17 22.43
CA VAL A 372 -12.08 -2.36 23.03
C VAL A 372 -12.11 -2.44 24.56
N LEU A 373 -11.35 -3.36 25.17
CA LEU A 373 -11.20 -3.41 26.62
C LEU A 373 -9.98 -2.56 27.04
N PRO A 374 -10.16 -1.47 27.81
CA PRO A 374 -9.03 -0.89 28.52
C PRO A 374 -8.49 -1.96 29.46
N ALA A 375 -7.17 -2.00 29.62
CA ALA A 375 -6.50 -2.85 30.59
C ALA A 375 -7.02 -2.53 32.01
N ALA A 376 -8.08 -3.21 32.43
CA ALA A 376 -8.53 -3.25 33.81
C ALA A 376 -7.64 -4.23 34.56
N GLY A 377 -6.41 -3.81 34.84
CA GLY A 377 -5.64 -4.32 35.95
C GLY A 377 -6.17 -3.69 37.23
N GLU A 378 -7.30 -4.16 37.73
CA GLU A 378 -7.62 -4.06 39.16
C GLU A 378 -8.40 -5.31 39.57
N VAL A 379 -7.68 -6.17 40.28
CA VAL A 379 -8.20 -7.33 40.98
C VAL A 379 -9.16 -6.84 42.05
N CYS A 380 -10.41 -7.30 42.03
CA CYS A 380 -11.15 -7.44 43.28
C CYS A 380 -11.94 -8.75 43.27
N LEU A 381 -11.39 -9.68 44.04
CA LEU A 381 -12.02 -10.92 44.49
C LEU A 381 -13.40 -10.62 45.09
N LEU A 382 -14.47 -11.13 44.49
CA LEU A 382 -15.63 -11.57 45.24
C LEU A 382 -15.97 -13.00 44.86
N THR A 383 -15.56 -13.85 45.77
CA THR A 383 -15.79 -15.28 45.92
C THR A 383 -17.22 -15.70 45.62
N ALA A 384 -17.32 -16.79 44.87
CA ALA A 384 -18.48 -17.68 44.87
C ALA A 384 -18.80 -18.13 46.31
N GLY A 385 -19.96 -17.71 46.80
CA GLY A 385 -20.61 -18.25 48.00
C GLY A 385 -21.71 -19.22 47.57
N ARG A 386 -21.57 -20.46 48.02
CA ARG A 386 -22.44 -21.62 47.76
C ARG A 386 -23.89 -21.42 48.21
N VAL A 387 -24.75 -22.11 47.45
CA VAL A 387 -25.98 -22.80 47.88
C VAL A 387 -25.96 -23.19 49.37
N SER A 388 -26.91 -22.65 50.14
CA SER A 388 -27.90 -23.37 50.96
C SER A 388 -28.89 -22.38 51.57
#